data_AF-A0A3N5SHA1-F1
#
_entry.id   AF-A0A3N5SHA1-F1
#
_cell.length_a   1.000
_cell.length_b   1.000
_cell.length_c   1.000
_cell.angle_alpha   90.00
_cell.angle_beta   90.00
_cell.angle_gamma   90.00
#
_symmetry.space_group_name_H-M   'P 1'
#
loop_
_entity.id
_entity.type
_entity.pdbx_description
1 polymer ?
#
loop_
_entity_poly.entity_id
_entity_poly.type
_entity_poly.pdbx_seq_one_letter_code
_entity_poly.pdbx_strand_id
1 'polypeptide(L)'
;MIEEIKRWRRDFDIKTAPDPAKRMFSEEIDELVDAYIAHDKALRDNDEKRITATKVDLAFEAADVLFTLVQLCDAYGIDIEKATADVLRSNYSKRMTAEQYQENKYLIKSDVEAVMRGGYVYLYKDGKLQKPPTFKAKIWTSQ
;
A
#
# COMPACT_ATOMS: atom_id res chain seq x y z
N MET A 1 14.58 5.61 3.58
CA MET A 1 13.92 5.17 2.34
C MET A 1 13.38 6.35 1.53
N ILE A 2 12.22 6.98 1.83
CA ILE A 2 11.71 8.10 1.02
C ILE A 2 12.73 9.25 0.91
N GLU A 3 13.29 9.69 2.04
CA GLU A 3 14.36 10.71 2.04
C GLU A 3 15.64 10.28 1.32
N GLU A 4 15.95 8.98 1.30
CA GLU A 4 17.12 8.46 0.56
C GLU A 4 16.88 8.53 -0.94
N ILE A 5 15.66 8.23 -1.40
CA ILE A 5 15.25 8.36 -2.81
C ILE A 5 15.29 9.81 -3.25
N LYS A 6 14.72 10.72 -2.45
CA LYS A 6 14.80 12.17 -2.71
C LYS A 6 16.24 12.67 -2.71
N ARG A 7 17.08 12.20 -1.79
CA ARG A 7 18.51 12.55 -1.73
C ARG A 7 19.23 12.07 -2.98
N TRP A 8 19.04 10.82 -3.40
CA TRP A 8 19.63 10.29 -4.63
C TRP A 8 19.31 11.18 -5.82
N ARG A 9 18.04 11.57 -6.02
CA ARG A 9 17.68 12.49 -7.12
C ARG A 9 18.44 13.82 -7.09
N ARG A 10 18.61 14.40 -5.89
CA ARG A 10 19.37 15.64 -5.70
C ARG A 10 20.85 15.45 -6.02
N ASP A 11 21.44 14.35 -5.55
CA ASP A 11 22.85 14.03 -5.78
C ASP A 11 23.17 13.87 -7.29
N PHE A 12 22.18 13.45 -8.09
CA PHE A 12 22.29 13.31 -9.56
C PHE A 12 21.67 14.47 -10.37
N ASP A 13 21.18 15.54 -9.72
CA ASP A 13 20.43 16.66 -10.35
C ASP A 13 19.30 16.21 -11.31
N ILE A 14 18.57 15.16 -10.92
CA ILE A 14 17.49 14.60 -11.76
C ILE A 14 16.21 15.42 -11.59
N LYS A 15 15.80 16.09 -12.67
CA LYS A 15 14.52 16.78 -12.78
C LYS A 15 13.61 16.02 -13.74
N THR A 16 12.51 15.50 -13.21
CA THR A 16 11.56 14.70 -13.99
C THR A 16 10.25 15.47 -14.09
N ALA A 17 9.81 15.75 -15.30
CA ALA A 17 8.47 16.32 -15.51
C ALA A 17 7.37 15.29 -15.17
N PRO A 18 6.13 15.74 -14.86
CA PRO A 18 5.04 14.85 -14.48
C PRO A 18 4.75 13.70 -15.48
N ASP A 19 4.74 13.97 -16.78
CA ASP A 19 4.42 12.96 -17.79
C ASP A 19 5.47 11.83 -17.88
N PRO A 20 6.79 12.12 -17.97
CA PRO A 20 7.80 11.09 -17.82
C PRO A 20 7.73 10.32 -16.50
N ALA A 21 7.48 11.00 -15.37
CA ALA A 21 7.37 10.34 -14.06
C ALA A 21 6.20 9.35 -14.03
N LYS A 22 5.07 9.73 -14.63
CA LYS A 22 3.89 8.86 -14.76
C LYS A 22 4.19 7.63 -15.60
N ARG A 23 4.88 7.78 -16.73
CA ARG A 23 5.26 6.65 -17.59
C ARG A 23 6.17 5.66 -16.87
N MET A 24 7.23 6.15 -16.22
CA MET A 24 8.13 5.28 -15.45
C MET A 24 7.36 4.53 -14.36
N PHE A 25 6.49 5.21 -13.60
CA PHE A 25 5.66 4.53 -12.61
C PHE A 25 4.73 3.47 -13.22
N SER A 26 4.17 3.70 -14.41
CA SER A 26 3.36 2.70 -15.10
C SER A 26 4.19 1.51 -15.59
N GLU A 27 5.39 1.75 -16.11
CA GLU A 27 6.32 0.70 -16.55
C GLU A 27 6.69 -0.24 -15.39
N GLU A 28 7.09 0.30 -14.24
CA GLU A 28 7.43 -0.53 -13.06
C GLU A 28 6.22 -1.31 -12.51
N ILE A 29 5.00 -0.77 -12.65
CA ILE A 29 3.78 -1.50 -12.25
C ILE A 29 3.54 -2.69 -13.17
N ASP A 30 3.76 -2.53 -14.48
CA ASP A 30 3.62 -3.62 -15.45
C ASP A 30 4.68 -4.71 -15.18
N GLU A 31 5.92 -4.33 -14.89
CA GLU A 31 7.02 -5.26 -14.54
C GLU A 31 6.72 -6.02 -13.23
N LEU A 32 6.20 -5.34 -12.20
CA LEU A 32 5.74 -6.00 -10.97
C LEU A 32 4.60 -7.00 -11.23
N VAL A 33 3.66 -6.68 -12.12
CA VAL A 33 2.56 -7.59 -12.49
C VAL A 33 3.11 -8.83 -13.21
N ASP A 34 4.06 -8.67 -14.12
CA ASP A 34 4.70 -9.79 -14.81
C ASP A 34 5.48 -10.69 -13.83
N ALA A 35 6.16 -10.11 -12.85
CA ALA A 35 6.82 -10.84 -11.77
C ALA A 35 5.82 -11.66 -10.92
N TYR A 36 4.63 -11.11 -10.62
CA TYR A 36 3.55 -11.86 -9.95
C TYR A 36 3.08 -13.05 -10.77
N ILE A 37 2.85 -12.86 -12.08
CA ILE A 37 2.42 -13.93 -12.99
C ILE A 37 3.46 -15.05 -13.04
N ALA A 38 4.75 -14.69 -13.10
CA ALA A 38 5.85 -15.64 -13.10
C ALA A 38 5.93 -16.43 -11.78
N HIS A 39 5.74 -15.76 -10.64
CA HIS A 39 5.72 -16.39 -9.32
C HIS A 39 4.57 -17.38 -9.17
N ASP A 40 3.34 -16.97 -9.53
CA ASP A 40 2.15 -17.82 -9.47
C ASP A 40 2.29 -19.04 -10.40
N LYS A 41 2.95 -18.88 -11.55
CA LYS A 41 3.29 -20.02 -12.40
C LYS A 41 4.26 -20.97 -11.70
N ALA A 42 5.33 -20.46 -11.10
CA ALA A 42 6.30 -21.29 -10.39
C ALA A 42 5.67 -22.06 -9.20
N LEU A 43 4.74 -21.43 -8.48
CA LEU A 43 3.95 -22.08 -7.42
C LEU A 43 3.08 -23.22 -7.97
N ARG A 44 2.38 -22.99 -9.08
CA ARG A 44 1.55 -24.02 -9.73
C ARG A 44 2.36 -25.20 -10.28
N ASP A 45 3.54 -24.91 -10.82
CA ASP A 45 4.45 -25.92 -11.37
C ASP A 45 5.26 -26.65 -10.26
N ASN A 46 5.15 -26.20 -9.00
CA ASN A 46 5.90 -26.69 -7.85
C ASN A 46 7.43 -26.69 -8.06
N ASP A 47 7.94 -25.68 -8.76
CA ASP A 47 9.37 -25.50 -9.06
C ASP A 47 10.05 -24.70 -7.92
N GLU A 48 10.55 -25.39 -6.90
CA GLU A 48 11.13 -24.76 -5.69
C GLU A 48 12.29 -23.78 -5.98
N LYS A 49 13.11 -24.08 -6.99
CA LYS A 49 14.21 -23.19 -7.38
C LYS A 49 13.67 -21.90 -7.98
N ARG A 50 12.69 -22.01 -8.89
CA ARG A 50 12.06 -20.86 -9.53
C ARG A 50 11.18 -20.06 -8.57
N ILE A 51 10.53 -20.70 -7.60
CA ILE A 51 9.80 -20.04 -6.52
C ILE A 51 10.74 -19.13 -5.71
N THR A 52 11.94 -19.60 -5.39
CA THR A 52 12.93 -18.79 -4.67
C THR A 52 13.41 -17.60 -5.51
N ALA A 53 13.72 -17.82 -6.79
CA ALA A 53 14.16 -16.74 -7.69
C ALA A 53 13.07 -15.67 -7.87
N THR A 54 11.84 -16.08 -8.19
CA THR A 54 10.72 -15.14 -8.42
C THR A 54 10.31 -14.36 -7.17
N LYS A 55 10.57 -14.87 -5.95
CA LYS A 55 10.40 -14.08 -4.71
C LYS A 55 11.37 -12.91 -4.62
N VAL A 56 12.60 -13.12 -5.08
CA VAL A 56 13.61 -12.08 -5.12
C VAL A 56 13.20 -11.04 -6.14
N ASP A 57 12.87 -11.45 -7.36
CA ASP A 57 12.41 -10.56 -8.43
C ASP A 57 11.21 -9.71 -7.96
N LEU A 58 10.18 -10.34 -7.38
CA LEU A 58 9.04 -9.63 -6.79
C LEU A 58 9.43 -8.55 -5.77
N ALA A 59 10.44 -8.80 -4.95
CA ALA A 59 10.90 -7.83 -3.96
C ALA A 59 11.63 -6.65 -4.62
N PHE A 60 12.38 -6.89 -5.70
CA PHE A 60 13.03 -5.85 -6.50
C PHE A 60 11.99 -4.99 -7.22
N GLU A 61 11.07 -5.59 -7.98
CA GLU A 61 10.05 -4.84 -8.72
C GLU A 61 9.14 -4.03 -7.77
N ALA A 62 8.80 -4.57 -6.59
CA ALA A 62 8.03 -3.82 -5.60
C ALA A 62 8.81 -2.63 -5.03
N ALA A 63 10.13 -2.73 -4.92
CA ALA A 63 10.99 -1.63 -4.52
C ALA A 63 11.12 -0.56 -5.62
N ASP A 64 11.15 -0.96 -6.89
CA ASP A 64 11.20 -0.05 -8.03
C ASP A 64 9.89 0.71 -8.23
N VAL A 65 8.74 0.06 -8.03
CA VAL A 65 7.43 0.73 -7.95
C VAL A 65 7.42 1.78 -6.84
N LEU A 66 7.94 1.45 -5.67
CA LEU A 66 8.04 2.41 -4.56
C LEU A 66 8.97 3.56 -4.92
N PHE A 67 10.11 3.26 -5.56
CA PHE A 67 11.08 4.25 -6.02
C PHE A 67 10.43 5.25 -6.97
N THR A 68 9.80 4.77 -8.04
CA THR A 68 9.13 5.61 -9.04
C THR A 68 7.88 6.31 -8.51
N LEU A 69 7.16 5.73 -7.55
CA LEU A 69 6.06 6.41 -6.86
C LEU A 69 6.53 7.67 -6.12
N VAL A 70 7.66 7.61 -5.42
CA VAL A 70 8.24 8.79 -4.75
C VAL A 70 8.60 9.86 -5.77
N GLN A 71 9.18 9.48 -6.92
CA GLN A 71 9.47 10.42 -8.01
C GLN A 71 8.22 11.05 -8.60
N LEU A 72 7.17 10.25 -8.78
CA LEU A 72 5.88 10.72 -9.28
C LEU A 72 5.30 11.76 -8.33
N CYS A 73 5.24 11.47 -7.03
CA CYS A 73 4.75 12.42 -6.04
C CYS A 73 5.56 13.73 -6.05
N ASP A 74 6.89 13.64 -6.12
CA ASP A 74 7.77 14.82 -6.19
C ASP A 74 7.50 15.67 -7.45
N ALA A 75 7.36 15.04 -8.62
CA ALA A 75 7.06 15.72 -9.88
C ALA A 75 5.71 16.48 -9.85
N TYR A 76 4.75 16.00 -9.07
CA TYR A 76 3.44 16.64 -8.84
C TYR A 76 3.42 17.59 -7.62
N GLY A 77 4.53 17.76 -6.90
CA GLY A 77 4.59 18.58 -5.68
C GLY A 77 3.80 17.99 -4.51
N ILE A 78 3.61 16.68 -4.48
CA ILE A 78 2.89 15.95 -3.43
C ILE A 78 3.86 15.54 -2.33
N ASP A 79 3.57 15.97 -1.09
CA ASP A 79 4.27 15.49 0.11
C ASP A 79 3.81 14.07 0.46
N ILE A 80 4.48 13.08 -0.14
CA ILE A 80 4.18 11.67 0.05
C ILE A 80 4.39 11.22 1.50
N GLU A 81 5.32 11.81 2.25
CA GLU A 81 5.58 11.42 3.64
C GLU A 81 4.42 11.82 4.54
N LYS A 82 3.93 13.05 4.38
CA LYS A 82 2.72 13.52 5.06
C LYS A 82 1.51 12.70 4.65
N ALA A 83 1.35 12.40 3.36
CA ALA A 83 0.26 11.58 2.86
C ALA A 83 0.29 10.17 3.49
N THR A 84 1.45 9.52 3.53
CA THR A 84 1.65 8.21 4.17
C THR A 84 1.34 8.28 5.67
N ALA A 85 1.86 9.28 6.39
CA ALA A 85 1.62 9.43 7.83
C ALA A 85 0.13 9.57 8.15
N ASP A 86 -0.60 10.33 7.33
CA ASP A 86 -2.02 10.53 7.51
C ASP A 86 -2.85 9.29 7.13
N VAL A 87 -2.48 8.56 6.08
CA VAL A 87 -3.09 7.27 5.72
C VAL A 87 -2.89 6.26 6.85
N LEU A 88 -1.68 6.18 7.43
CA LEU A 88 -1.39 5.32 8.57
C LEU A 88 -2.27 5.69 9.77
N ARG A 89 -2.33 6.98 10.14
CA ARG A 89 -3.19 7.45 11.23
C ARG A 89 -4.66 7.08 11.00
N SER A 90 -5.15 7.24 9.77
CA SER A 90 -6.51 6.86 9.39
C SER A 90 -6.74 5.34 9.44
N ASN A 91 -5.73 4.53 9.10
CA ASN A 91 -5.82 3.08 9.23
C ASN A 91 -5.86 2.64 10.71
N TYR A 92 -5.09 3.28 11.59
CA TYR A 92 -5.16 3.00 13.02
C TYR A 92 -6.53 3.33 13.63
N SER A 93 -7.22 4.36 13.14
CA SER A 93 -8.58 4.69 13.61
C SER A 93 -9.66 3.71 13.18
N LYS A 94 -9.32 2.69 12.36
CA LYS A 94 -10.24 1.58 12.04
C LYS A 94 -10.29 0.53 13.17
N ARG A 95 -9.41 0.64 14.16
CA ARG A 95 -9.47 -0.15 15.39
C ARG A 95 -10.49 0.45 16.34
N MET A 96 -11.27 -0.40 16.98
CA MET A 96 -12.26 -0.03 18.00
C MET A 96 -11.88 -0.56 19.37
N THR A 97 -12.37 0.08 20.42
CA THR A 97 -12.36 -0.47 21.78
C THR A 97 -13.40 -1.59 21.92
N ALA A 98 -13.39 -2.29 23.06
CA ALA A 98 -14.38 -3.34 23.34
C ALA A 98 -15.80 -2.76 23.47
N GLU A 99 -15.94 -1.58 24.07
CA GLU A 99 -17.20 -0.86 24.25
C GLU A 99 -17.78 -0.47 22.89
N GLN A 100 -16.95 0.15 22.04
CA GLN A 100 -17.33 0.51 20.68
C GLN A 100 -17.76 -0.71 19.85
N TYR A 101 -17.08 -1.85 20.01
CA TYR A 101 -17.51 -3.08 19.36
C TYR A 101 -18.88 -3.55 19.86
N GLN A 102 -19.12 -3.61 21.17
CA GLN A 102 -20.41 -4.06 21.71
C GLN A 102 -21.57 -3.19 21.25
N GLU A 103 -21.37 -1.88 21.15
CA GLU A 103 -22.37 -0.92 20.65
C GLU A 103 -22.67 -1.10 19.15
N ASN A 104 -21.69 -1.53 18.36
CA ASN A 104 -21.77 -1.52 16.89
C ASN A 104 -21.82 -2.92 16.25
N LYS A 105 -21.72 -4.01 17.02
CA LYS A 105 -21.58 -5.38 16.49
C LYS A 105 -22.73 -5.84 15.58
N TYR A 106 -23.91 -5.24 15.71
CA TYR A 106 -25.09 -5.58 14.90
C TYR A 106 -25.13 -4.84 13.55
N LEU A 107 -24.25 -3.86 13.34
CA LEU A 107 -24.16 -3.08 12.09
C LEU A 107 -23.18 -3.70 11.07
N ILE A 108 -22.58 -4.84 11.41
CA ILE A 108 -21.55 -5.50 10.60
C ILE A 108 -22.23 -6.35 9.51
N LYS A 109 -21.68 -6.32 8.29
CA LYS A 109 -22.11 -7.19 7.19
C LYS A 109 -21.79 -8.67 7.50
N SER A 110 -22.59 -9.58 6.96
CA SER A 110 -22.45 -11.03 7.21
C SER A 110 -21.16 -11.67 6.68
N ASP A 111 -20.45 -11.00 5.76
CA ASP A 111 -19.21 -11.47 5.14
C ASP A 111 -17.94 -10.94 5.85
N VAL A 112 -18.11 -10.35 7.03
CA VAL A 112 -17.04 -9.70 7.79
C VAL A 112 -16.91 -10.34 9.16
N GLU A 113 -15.67 -10.62 9.56
CA GLU A 113 -15.34 -11.08 10.91
C GLU A 113 -14.79 -9.94 11.78
N ALA A 114 -15.12 -9.97 13.07
CA ALA A 114 -14.53 -9.10 14.07
C ALA A 114 -13.42 -9.83 14.82
N VAL A 115 -12.19 -9.31 14.78
CA VAL A 115 -11.00 -9.95 15.37
C VAL A 115 -10.36 -9.02 16.41
N MET A 116 -10.00 -9.59 17.57
CA MET A 116 -9.35 -8.86 18.66
C MET A 116 -7.81 -8.83 18.48
N ARG A 117 -7.22 -7.64 18.24
CA ARG A 117 -5.76 -7.43 18.10
C ARG A 117 -5.29 -6.13 18.78
N GLY A 118 -5.31 -6.10 20.12
CA GLY A 118 -5.04 -4.87 20.89
C GLY A 118 -6.12 -3.79 20.67
N GLY A 119 -7.34 -4.24 20.33
CA GLY A 119 -8.51 -3.49 19.85
C GLY A 119 -9.22 -4.29 18.74
N TYR A 120 -10.53 -4.11 18.59
CA TYR A 120 -11.34 -4.85 17.61
C TYR A 120 -11.14 -4.26 16.22
N VAL A 121 -10.91 -5.11 15.22
CA VAL A 121 -10.88 -4.72 13.81
C VAL A 121 -11.83 -5.61 13.02
N TYR A 122 -12.34 -5.09 11.91
CA TYR A 122 -13.22 -5.82 11.00
C TYR A 122 -12.46 -6.24 9.76
N LEU A 123 -12.49 -7.53 9.43
CA LEU A 123 -11.81 -8.11 8.28
C LEU A 123 -12.84 -8.77 7.36
N TYR A 124 -12.70 -8.53 6.06
CA TYR A 124 -13.35 -9.37 5.05
C TYR A 124 -12.73 -10.77 5.05
N LYS A 125 -13.41 -11.74 4.41
CA LYS A 125 -12.93 -13.13 4.28
C LYS A 125 -11.55 -13.26 3.62
N ASP A 126 -11.16 -12.30 2.79
CA ASP A 126 -9.84 -12.24 2.14
C ASP A 126 -8.75 -11.60 3.04
N GLY A 127 -9.09 -11.24 4.28
CA GLY A 127 -8.21 -10.59 5.23
C GLY A 127 -8.11 -9.06 5.07
N LYS A 128 -8.83 -8.47 4.10
CA LYS A 128 -8.83 -7.02 3.90
C LYS A 128 -9.50 -6.30 5.06
N LEU A 129 -8.86 -5.24 5.55
CA LEU A 129 -9.39 -4.41 6.62
C LEU A 129 -10.62 -3.59 6.15
N GLN A 130 -11.76 -3.81 6.80
CA GLN A 130 -12.97 -3.03 6.61
C GLN A 130 -12.95 -1.74 7.45
N LYS A 131 -13.56 -0.68 6.93
CA LYS A 131 -13.86 0.53 7.71
C LYS A 131 -14.99 0.21 8.72
N PRO A 132 -14.78 0.38 10.04
CA PRO A 132 -15.87 0.20 11.00
C PRO A 132 -16.94 1.29 10.87
N PRO A 133 -18.14 1.10 11.43
CA PRO A 133 -19.19 2.13 11.50
C PRO A 133 -18.75 3.43 12.18
N THR A 134 -17.79 3.34 13.11
CA THR A 134 -17.19 4.49 13.80
C THR A 134 -16.19 5.27 12.95
N PHE A 135 -15.83 4.76 11.76
CA PHE A 135 -14.86 5.38 10.88
C PHE A 135 -15.42 6.67 10.27
N LYS A 136 -14.76 7.79 10.57
CA LYS A 136 -15.00 9.07 9.90
C LYS A 136 -13.92 9.26 8.85
N ALA A 137 -14.34 9.32 7.58
CA ALA A 137 -13.41 9.67 6.51
C ALA A 137 -12.84 11.07 6.79
N LYS A 138 -11.53 11.21 6.67
CA LYS A 138 -10.90 12.54 6.69
C LYS A 138 -11.44 13.29 5.47
N ILE A 139 -12.21 14.36 5.70
CA ILE A 139 -12.57 15.31 4.66
C ILE A 139 -11.35 16.22 4.49
N TRP A 140 -10.65 16.06 3.38
CA TRP A 140 -9.51 16.90 3.04
C TRP A 140 -10.03 18.19 2.42
N THR A 141 -10.31 19.19 3.26
CA THR A 141 -10.56 20.54 2.75
C THR A 141 -9.21 21.13 2.37
N SER A 142 -9.04 21.49 1.10
CA SER A 142 -7.94 22.32 0.62
C SER A 142 -7.97 23.66 1.35
N GLN A 143 -7.14 23.81 2.38
CA GLN A 143 -6.74 25.10 2.93
C GLN A 143 -5.37 25.46 2.36
#